data_AF-A0A9Q9HI19-F1
#
_entry.id   AF-A0A9Q9HI19-F1
#
_cell.length_a   1.000
_cell.length_b   1.000
_cell.length_c   1.000
_cell.angle_alpha   90.00
_cell.angle_beta   90.00
_cell.angle_gamma   90.00
#
_symmetry.space_group_name_H-M   'P 1'
#
loop_
_entity.id
_entity.type
_entity.pdbx_description
1 polymer ?
#
loop_
_entity_poly.entity_id
_entity_poly.type
_entity_poly.pdbx_seq_one_letter_code
_entity_poly.pdbx_strand_id
1 'polypeptide(L)' 'MTPVRLIMLALISLPLLLAACTEPGTYPVSGEECGPDDPVLELDASDCPAGAAV' A
#
# COMPACT_ATOMS: atom_id res chain seq x y z
N MET A 1 22.34 -23.48 1.25
CA MET A 1 20.90 -23.27 1.49
C MET A 1 20.15 -23.80 0.28
N THR A 2 19.22 -24.74 0.44
CA THR A 2 18.51 -25.34 -0.70
C THR A 2 17.57 -24.31 -1.34
N PRO A 3 17.38 -24.33 -2.67
CA PRO A 3 16.55 -23.36 -3.39
C PRO A 3 15.10 -23.35 -2.85
N VAL A 4 14.61 -24.50 -2.40
CA VAL A 4 13.31 -24.67 -1.76
C VAL A 4 13.17 -23.84 -0.48
N ARG A 5 14.23 -23.69 0.32
CA ARG A 5 14.18 -22.87 1.55
C ARG A 5 14.07 -21.38 1.25
N LEU A 6 14.71 -20.91 0.17
CA LEU A 6 14.64 -19.52 -0.25
C LEU A 6 13.24 -19.16 -0.77
N ILE A 7 12.64 -20.05 -1.56
CA ILE A 7 11.26 -19.88 -2.08
C ILE A 7 10.25 -19.84 -0.93
N MET A 8 10.39 -20.75 0.05
CA MET A 8 9.52 -20.77 1.23
C MET A 8 9.62 -19.46 2.03
N LEU A 9 10.84 -18.94 2.23
CA LEU A 9 11.07 -17.65 2.88
C LEU A 9 10.40 -16.49 2.13
N ALA A 10 10.53 -16.46 0.80
CA ALA A 10 9.92 -15.43 -0.03
C ALA A 10 8.38 -15.45 0.05
N LEU A 11 7.78 -16.64 -0.03
CA LEU A 11 6.32 -16.80 0.06
C LEU A 11 5.77 -16.38 1.43
N ILE A 12 6.51 -16.64 2.51
CA ILE A 12 6.11 -16.24 3.87
C ILE A 12 6.24 -14.71 4.06
N SER A 13 7.22 -14.07 3.43
CA SER A 13 7.39 -12.61 3.51
C SER A 13 6.43 -11.79 2.64
N LEU A 14 5.85 -12.41 1.61
CA LEU A 14 4.96 -11.74 0.66
C LEU A 14 3.76 -11.02 1.31
N PRO A 15 2.96 -11.63 2.21
CA PRO A 15 1.82 -10.94 2.82
C PRO A 15 2.21 -9.73 3.68
N LEU A 16 3.39 -9.72 4.30
CA LEU A 16 3.87 -8.56 5.06
C LEU A 16 4.14 -7.36 4.15
N LEU A 17 4.53 -7.61 2.90
CA LEU A 17 4.73 -6.56 1.89
C LEU A 17 3.40 -6.03 1.34
N LEU A 18 2.36 -6.87 1.28
CA LEU A 18 1.02 -6.48 0.82
C LEU A 18 0.18 -5.79 1.91
N ALA A 19 0.54 -5.95 3.20
CA ALA A 19 -0.15 -5.29 4.31
C ALA A 19 0.13 -3.77 4.42
N ALA A 20 0.93 -3.21 3.49
CA ALA A 20 1.19 -1.77 3.42
C ALA A 20 0.02 -0.95 2.83
N CYS A 21 -1.11 -1.58 2.51
CA CYS A 21 -2.32 -0.85 2.18
C CYS A 21 -2.77 0.01 3.37
N THR A 22 -2.97 1.29 3.13
CA THR A 22 -3.35 2.24 4.17
C THR A 22 -4.85 2.18 4.45
N GLU A 23 -5.24 2.49 5.68
CA GLU A 23 -6.66 2.53 6.06
C GLU A 23 -7.38 3.66 5.30
N PRO A 24 -8.50 3.38 4.62
CA PRO A 24 -9.28 4.42 3.94
C PRO A 24 -9.74 5.50 4.92
N GLY A 25 -9.75 6.76 4.46
CA GLY A 25 -10.18 7.91 5.27
C GLY A 25 -9.09 8.53 6.16
N THR A 26 -7.85 8.07 6.06
CA THR A 26 -6.68 8.74 6.68
C THR A 26 -5.56 8.95 5.67
N TYR A 27 -4.79 10.03 5.82
CA TYR A 27 -3.66 10.28 4.94
C TYR A 27 -2.53 9.28 5.20
N PRO A 28 -1.95 8.67 4.15
CA PRO A 28 -1.01 7.54 4.27
C PRO A 28 0.33 7.92 4.91
N VAL A 29 0.71 9.20 4.90
CA VAL A 29 2.01 9.68 5.41
C VAL A 29 1.90 10.23 6.83
N SER A 30 0.88 11.04 7.12
CA SER A 30 0.72 11.69 8.43
C SER A 30 -0.20 10.92 9.38
N GLY A 31 -1.08 10.05 8.86
CA GLY A 31 -2.10 9.33 9.64
C GLY A 31 -3.26 10.22 10.11
N GLU A 32 -3.35 11.46 9.63
CA GLU A 32 -4.43 12.39 9.97
C GLU A 32 -5.74 11.94 9.30
N GLU A 33 -6.88 12.22 9.94
CA GLU A 33 -8.20 11.95 9.38
C GLU A 33 -8.47 12.90 8.19
N CYS A 34 -9.02 12.36 7.11
CA CYS A 34 -9.41 13.17 5.96
C CYS A 34 -10.54 14.14 6.35
N GLY A 35 -10.52 15.35 5.78
CA GLY A 35 -11.64 16.28 5.92
C GLY A 35 -12.93 15.72 5.29
N PRO A 36 -14.12 16.13 5.77
CA PRO A 36 -15.40 15.58 5.30
C PRO A 36 -15.72 15.88 3.83
N ASP A 37 -15.15 16.95 3.27
CA ASP A 37 -15.31 17.37 1.87
C ASP A 37 -13.96 17.35 1.12
N ASP A 38 -12.98 16.57 1.61
CA ASP A 38 -11.66 16.51 0.98
C ASP A 38 -11.72 15.80 -0.38
N PRO A 39 -11.18 16.38 -1.47
CA PRO A 39 -11.13 15.75 -2.79
C PRO A 39 -10.49 14.35 -2.80
N VAL A 40 -9.61 14.05 -1.84
CA VAL A 40 -8.96 12.74 -1.69
C VAL A 40 -9.95 11.62 -1.38
N LEU A 41 -11.14 11.92 -0.83
CA LEU A 41 -12.18 10.92 -0.59
C LEU A 41 -12.73 10.30 -1.89
N GLU A 42 -12.71 11.06 -2.98
CA GLU A 42 -13.19 10.63 -4.30
C GLU A 42 -12.02 10.24 -5.22
N LEU A 43 -10.77 10.30 -4.74
CA LEU A 43 -9.58 10.01 -5.53
C LEU A 43 -9.34 8.50 -5.59
N ASP A 44 -9.45 7.92 -6.77
CA ASP A 44 -9.17 6.50 -6.98
C ASP A 44 -7.68 6.28 -7.32
N ALA A 45 -7.15 5.11 -6.95
CA ALA A 45 -5.77 4.74 -7.28
C ALA A 45 -5.52 4.73 -8.81
N SER A 46 -6.56 4.52 -9.62
CA SER A 46 -6.52 4.58 -11.09
C SER A 46 -6.27 5.99 -11.62
N ASP A 47 -6.62 7.03 -10.85
CA ASP A 47 -6.42 8.43 -11.22
C ASP A 47 -4.95 8.85 -11.05
N CYS A 48 -4.15 8.05 -10.34
CA CYS A 48 -2.72 8.23 -10.26
C CYS A 48 -2.03 7.61 -11.48
N PRO A 49 -1.34 8.40 -12.33
CA PRO A 49 -0.56 7.84 -13.42
C PRO A 49 0.52 6.92 -12.82
N ALA A 50 0.58 5.68 -13.32
CA ALA A 50 1.57 4.68 -12.93
C ALA A 50 2.99 5.20 -13.27
N GLY A 51 3.60 5.89 -12.31
CA GLY A 51 4.84 6.64 -12.50
C GLY A 51 5.22 7.55 -11.34
N ALA A 52 4.32 7.83 -10.38
CA ALA A 52 4.65 8.65 -9.21
C ALA A 52 5.40 7.89 -8.08
N ALA A 53 5.75 6.62 -8.31
CA ALA A 53 6.54 5.81 -7.38
C ALA A 53 7.97 5.57 -7.90
N VAL A 54 8.58 6.52 -8.61
CA VAL A 54 10.05 6.78 -8.61
C VAL A 54 10.33 8.21 -9.08
#